data_AF-A0A953GVM7-F1
#
_entry.id   AF-A0A953GVM7-F1
#
_cell.length_a   1.000
_cell.length_b   1.000
_cell.length_c   1.000
_cell.angle_alpha   90.00
_cell.angle_beta   90.00
_cell.angle_gamma   90.00
#
_symmetry.space_group_name_H-M   'P 1'
#
loop_
_entity.id
_entity.type
_entity.pdbx_description
1 polymer ?
#
loop_
_entity_poly.entity_id
_entity_poly.type
_entity_poly.pdbx_seq_one_letter_code
_entity_poly.pdbx_strand_id
1 'polypeptide(L)'
;MIYIHGQQQIFKKLEEVLTGKNVGDEISAYLQPEEHFGDYDASLVTLENRDKFPEDLQVGMQFETESEDPEEQGIIVTVTDVTEQGVVLDANHPLAGMALRFEMTVQAINEPDIEVEDEVIDEEEHLHFREVRRTLH
;
A
#
# COMPACT_ATOMS: atom_id res chain seq x y z
N MET A 1 1.13 9.71 -11.58
CA MET A 1 0.77 8.28 -11.64
C MET A 1 0.18 8.02 -13.02
N ILE A 2 0.50 6.88 -13.63
CA ILE A 2 -0.13 6.39 -14.86
C ILE A 2 -0.63 5.00 -14.52
N TYR A 3 -1.84 4.66 -14.96
CA TYR A 3 -2.43 3.34 -14.79
C TYR A 3 -3.24 2.99 -16.03
N ILE A 4 -3.52 1.70 -16.24
CA ILE A 4 -4.41 1.21 -17.29
C ILE A 4 -5.78 0.92 -16.68
N HIS A 5 -6.81 1.56 -17.23
CA HIS A 5 -8.19 1.33 -16.83
C HIS A 5 -8.63 -0.09 -17.20
N GLY A 6 -9.28 -0.80 -16.29
CA GLY A 6 -9.72 -2.19 -16.45
C GLY A 6 -8.74 -3.25 -15.96
N GLN A 7 -7.50 -2.88 -15.60
CA GLN A 7 -6.44 -3.82 -15.22
C GLN A 7 -6.22 -3.95 -13.70
N GLN A 8 -7.15 -3.45 -12.88
CA GLN A 8 -7.10 -3.56 -11.41
C GLN A 8 -5.79 -3.04 -10.77
N GLN A 9 -5.10 -2.12 -11.45
CA GLN A 9 -3.84 -1.52 -10.96
C GLN A 9 -4.03 -0.50 -9.84
N ILE A 10 -5.27 -0.06 -9.61
CA ILE A 10 -5.65 0.87 -8.55
C ILE A 10 -6.87 0.35 -7.81
N PHE A 11 -7.18 0.92 -6.64
CA PHE A 11 -8.39 0.55 -5.91
C PHE A 11 -9.63 0.68 -6.80
N LYS A 12 -10.46 -0.36 -6.79
CA LYS A 12 -11.68 -0.45 -7.60
C LYS A 12 -12.54 0.81 -7.53
N LYS A 13 -12.69 1.39 -6.34
CA LYS A 13 -13.46 2.62 -6.15
C LYS A 13 -12.86 3.85 -6.85
N LEU A 14 -11.53 3.95 -6.91
CA LEU A 14 -10.88 5.02 -7.69
C LEU A 14 -11.14 4.82 -9.17
N GLU A 15 -11.07 3.57 -9.64
CA GLU A 15 -11.35 3.24 -11.03
C GLU A 15 -12.78 3.62 -11.43
N GLU A 16 -13.78 3.19 -10.64
CA GLU A 16 -15.19 3.53 -10.85
C GLU A 16 -15.44 5.05 -10.87
N VAL A 17 -14.75 5.81 -10.01
CA VAL A 17 -14.88 7.27 -9.92
C VAL A 17 -14.20 7.97 -11.11
N LEU A 18 -13.16 7.36 -11.69
CA LEU A 18 -12.47 7.85 -12.88
C LEU A 18 -13.17 7.43 -14.19
N THR A 19 -14.03 6.41 -14.18
CA THR A 19 -14.81 6.00 -15.35
C THR A 19 -15.65 7.15 -15.89
N GLY A 20 -15.50 7.44 -17.19
CA GLY A 20 -16.26 8.47 -17.90
C GLY A 20 -15.80 9.91 -17.63
N LYS A 21 -14.68 10.11 -16.93
CA LYS A 21 -14.05 11.43 -16.77
C LYS A 21 -13.24 11.83 -18.00
N ASN A 22 -13.13 13.12 -18.24
CA ASN A 22 -12.41 13.70 -19.35
C ASN A 22 -11.10 14.34 -18.89
N VAL A 23 -10.19 14.56 -19.83
CA VAL A 23 -8.96 15.31 -19.58
C VAL A 23 -9.29 16.71 -19.04
N GLY A 24 -8.66 17.07 -17.92
CA GLY A 24 -8.88 18.32 -17.20
C GLY A 24 -9.88 18.22 -16.05
N ASP A 25 -10.65 17.13 -15.93
CA ASP A 25 -11.59 16.96 -14.82
C ASP A 25 -10.83 16.83 -13.49
N GLU A 26 -11.30 17.55 -12.47
CA GLU A 26 -10.89 17.41 -11.08
C GLU A 26 -11.87 16.49 -10.35
N ILE A 27 -11.33 15.53 -9.61
CA ILE A 27 -12.08 14.47 -8.96
C ILE A 27 -11.61 14.32 -7.52
N SER A 28 -12.56 14.35 -6.59
CA SER A 28 -12.34 14.00 -5.19
C SER A 28 -12.99 12.63 -4.92
N ALA A 29 -12.19 11.67 -4.45
CA ALA A 29 -12.68 10.35 -4.05
C ALA A 29 -12.43 10.10 -2.56
N TYR A 30 -13.39 9.46 -1.91
CA TYR A 30 -13.31 9.06 -0.50
C TYR A 30 -13.41 7.54 -0.43
N LEU A 31 -12.36 6.91 0.09
CA LEU A 31 -12.33 5.47 0.29
C LEU A 31 -12.36 5.18 1.78
N GLN A 32 -13.26 4.29 2.17
CA GLN A 32 -13.27 3.72 3.51
C GLN A 32 -12.19 2.64 3.63
N PRO A 33 -11.78 2.27 4.85
CA PRO A 33 -10.81 1.22 5.10
C PRO A 33 -11.05 -0.05 4.29
N GLU A 34 -12.30 -0.54 4.34
CA GLU A 34 -12.82 -1.72 3.62
C GLU A 34 -12.64 -1.67 2.09
N GLU A 35 -12.44 -0.48 1.52
CA GLU A 35 -12.34 -0.23 0.08
C GLU A 35 -10.88 -0.08 -0.40
N HIS A 36 -9.91 -0.23 0.50
CA HIS A 36 -8.48 -0.19 0.22
C HIS A 36 -7.72 -1.26 1.02
N PHE A 37 -6.79 -0.83 1.87
CA PHE A 37 -5.97 -1.62 2.79
C PHE A 37 -6.72 -2.36 3.91
N GLY A 38 -8.06 -2.33 3.94
CA GLY A 38 -8.86 -2.98 4.97
C GLY A 38 -8.90 -2.23 6.30
N ASP A 39 -9.68 -2.78 7.22
CA ASP A 39 -9.73 -2.33 8.60
C ASP A 39 -8.45 -2.68 9.34
N TYR A 40 -8.22 -1.95 10.43
CA TYR A 40 -7.16 -2.30 11.37
C TYR A 40 -7.52 -3.61 12.09
N ASP A 41 -6.68 -4.62 11.96
CA ASP A 41 -6.87 -5.92 12.60
C ASP A 41 -5.98 -6.04 13.84
N ALA A 42 -6.62 -6.02 15.01
CA ALA A 42 -5.93 -6.18 16.29
C ALA A 42 -5.30 -7.58 16.47
N SER A 43 -5.72 -8.58 15.68
CA SER A 43 -5.11 -9.92 15.72
C SER A 43 -3.75 -9.98 15.02
N LEU A 44 -3.45 -9.01 14.15
CA LEU A 44 -2.14 -8.83 13.52
C LEU A 44 -1.13 -8.11 14.44
N VAL A 45 -1.57 -7.72 15.64
CA VAL A 45 -0.70 -7.17 16.68
C VAL A 45 -0.21 -8.29 17.56
N THR A 46 1.11 -8.47 17.62
CA THR A 46 1.75 -9.55 18.37
C THR A 46 2.68 -9.02 19.44
N LEU A 47 2.76 -9.73 20.56
CA LEU A 47 3.68 -9.43 21.65
C LEU A 47 4.83 -10.44 21.62
N GLU A 48 6.02 -9.96 21.32
CA GLU A 48 7.23 -10.77 21.25
C GLU A 48 8.16 -10.47 22.43
N ASN A 49 9.02 -11.45 22.76
CA ASN A 49 9.98 -11.28 23.84
C ASN A 49 11.09 -10.30 23.43
N ARG A 50 11.42 -9.35 24.32
CA ARG A 50 12.45 -8.33 24.12
C ARG A 50 13.82 -8.89 23.78
N ASP A 51 14.12 -10.10 24.26
CA ASP A 51 15.39 -10.81 24.04
C ASP A 51 15.67 -11.15 22.56
N LYS A 52 14.63 -11.21 21.72
CA LYS A 52 14.76 -11.48 20.28
C LYS A 52 15.23 -10.27 19.47
N PHE A 53 15.22 -9.08 20.06
CA PHE A 53 15.46 -7.81 19.37
C PHE A 53 16.75 -7.13 19.89
N PRO A 54 17.44 -6.33 19.04
CA PRO A 54 18.62 -5.57 19.44
C PRO A 54 18.33 -4.57 20.57
N GLU A 55 19.33 -4.18 21.37
CA GLU A 55 19.15 -3.26 22.52
C GLU A 55 18.68 -1.86 22.10
N ASP A 56 19.05 -1.43 20.90
CA ASP A 56 18.79 -0.13 20.28
C ASP A 56 17.42 0.00 19.58
N LEU A 57 16.47 -0.87 19.93
CA LEU A 57 15.10 -0.88 19.43
C LEU A 57 14.33 0.41 19.78
N GLN A 58 13.59 0.96 18.81
CA GLN A 58 12.77 2.16 18.97
C GLN A 58 11.37 1.96 18.40
N VAL A 59 10.38 2.61 19.01
CA VAL A 59 9.02 2.68 18.47
C VAL A 59 9.05 3.35 17.09
N GLY A 60 8.34 2.75 16.13
CA GLY A 60 8.33 3.14 14.73
C GLY A 60 9.39 2.44 13.86
N MET A 61 10.30 1.66 14.46
CA MET A 61 11.18 0.79 13.68
C MET A 61 10.38 -0.27 12.94
N GLN A 62 10.82 -0.61 11.73
CA GLN A 62 10.20 -1.62 10.89
C GLN A 62 11.15 -2.80 10.70
N PHE A 63 10.59 -4.01 10.76
CA PHE A 63 11.30 -5.26 10.50
C PHE A 63 10.57 -6.02 9.41
N GLU A 64 11.33 -6.70 8.58
CA GLU A 64 10.79 -7.67 7.63
C GLU A 64 10.82 -9.04 8.30
N THR A 65 9.67 -9.72 8.36
CA THR A 65 9.60 -11.09 8.87
C THR A 65 10.11 -12.05 7.82
N GLU A 66 10.80 -13.11 8.21
CA GLU A 66 11.12 -14.17 7.26
C GLU A 66 9.83 -14.94 6.92
N SER A 67 9.45 -15.03 5.64
CA SER A 67 8.39 -15.95 5.22
C SER A 67 8.90 -17.40 5.26
N GLU A 68 8.02 -18.34 5.60
CA GLU A 68 8.33 -19.77 5.54
C GLU A 68 8.44 -20.25 4.09
N ASP A 69 7.83 -19.53 3.14
CA ASP A 69 7.96 -19.77 1.72
C ASP A 69 9.05 -18.87 1.12
N PRO A 70 10.13 -19.43 0.53
CA PRO A 70 11.20 -18.63 -0.07
C PRO A 70 10.77 -17.85 -1.33
N GLU A 71 9.59 -18.14 -1.90
CA GLU A 71 9.01 -17.36 -2.99
C GLU A 71 8.17 -16.17 -2.48
N GLU A 72 7.77 -16.17 -1.20
CA GLU A 72 7.02 -15.08 -0.57
C GLU A 72 7.95 -14.04 0.06
N GLN A 73 7.70 -12.76 -0.24
CA GLN A 73 8.40 -11.66 0.43
C GLN A 73 7.96 -11.57 1.89
N GLY A 74 8.88 -11.17 2.76
CA GLY A 74 8.60 -11.01 4.17
C GLY A 74 7.56 -9.92 4.44
N ILE A 75 6.75 -10.09 5.49
CA ILE A 75 5.80 -9.06 5.92
C ILE A 75 6.55 -7.99 6.70
N ILE A 76 6.30 -6.71 6.38
CA ILE A 76 6.83 -5.59 7.17
C ILE A 76 5.99 -5.42 8.43
N VAL A 77 6.62 -5.58 9.58
CA VAL A 77 6.03 -5.32 10.90
C VAL A 77 6.62 -4.05 11.50
N THR A 78 5.79 -3.26 12.17
CA THR A 78 6.20 -2.01 12.84
C THR A 78 6.18 -2.18 14.34
N VAL A 79 7.24 -1.73 15.03
CA VAL A 79 7.27 -1.69 16.50
C VAL A 79 6.37 -0.57 16.98
N THR A 80 5.31 -0.90 17.72
CA THR A 80 4.37 0.08 18.25
C THR A 80 4.62 0.40 19.72
N ASP A 81 5.21 -0.52 20.47
CA ASP A 81 5.58 -0.30 21.87
C ASP A 81 6.77 -1.17 22.29
N VAL A 82 7.59 -0.65 23.20
CA VAL A 82 8.76 -1.35 23.73
C VAL A 82 8.80 -1.22 25.25
N THR A 83 8.82 -2.36 25.93
CA THR A 83 8.91 -2.45 27.40
C THR A 83 10.17 -3.21 27.82
N GLU A 84 10.44 -3.29 29.13
CA GLU A 84 11.58 -4.06 29.66
C GLU A 84 11.49 -5.57 29.35
N GLN A 85 10.28 -6.11 29.15
CA GLN A 85 10.04 -7.55 29.04
C GLN A 85 9.46 -7.98 27.68
N GLY A 86 8.95 -7.03 26.90
CA GLY A 86 8.27 -7.35 25.64
C GLY A 86 8.23 -6.21 24.64
N VAL A 87 8.05 -6.59 23.39
CA VAL A 87 7.97 -5.71 22.23
C VAL A 87 6.64 -5.96 21.54
N VAL A 88 5.88 -4.90 21.27
CA VAL A 88 4.63 -4.98 20.52
C VAL A 88 4.93 -4.71 19.06
N LEU A 89 4.58 -5.65 18.21
CA LEU A 89 4.74 -5.59 16.75
C LEU A 89 3.36 -5.52 16.11
N ASP A 90 3.25 -4.68 15.10
CA ASP A 90 2.04 -4.48 14.33
C ASP A 90 2.30 -4.81 12.85
N ALA A 91 1.65 -5.86 12.35
CA ALA A 91 1.73 -6.29 10.96
C ALA A 91 0.67 -5.65 10.06
N ASN A 92 -0.15 -4.72 10.57
CA ASN A 92 -1.10 -4.01 9.75
C ASN A 92 -0.40 -3.12 8.73
N HIS A 93 -1.02 -2.97 7.54
CA HIS A 93 -0.59 -1.95 6.60
C HIS A 93 -0.66 -0.56 7.27
N PRO A 94 0.32 0.35 7.06
CA PRO A 94 0.35 1.65 7.74
C PRO A 94 -0.89 2.55 7.56
N LEU A 95 -1.70 2.25 6.54
CA LEU A 95 -2.94 2.97 6.21
C LEU A 95 -4.21 2.14 6.53
N ALA A 96 -4.08 0.97 7.14
CA ALA A 96 -5.23 0.14 7.55
C ALA A 96 -6.08 0.90 8.59
N GLY A 97 -7.40 0.76 8.50
CA GLY A 97 -8.35 1.44 9.39
C GLY A 97 -8.48 2.96 9.20
N MET A 98 -7.73 3.57 8.28
CA MET A 98 -7.79 5.01 8.00
C MET A 98 -8.63 5.29 6.77
N ALA A 99 -9.64 6.16 6.84
CA ALA A 99 -10.32 6.63 5.63
C ALA A 99 -9.40 7.54 4.80
N LEU A 100 -9.30 7.28 3.50
CA LEU A 100 -8.44 8.04 2.58
C LEU A 100 -9.26 8.98 1.69
N ARG A 101 -8.75 10.20 1.51
CA ARG A 101 -9.28 11.17 0.55
C ARG A 101 -8.26 11.40 -0.56
N PHE A 102 -8.65 11.15 -1.79
CA PHE A 102 -7.86 11.39 -2.99
C PHE A 102 -8.38 12.61 -3.72
N GLU A 103 -7.48 13.52 -4.06
CA GLU A 103 -7.74 14.63 -4.99
C GLU A 103 -6.92 14.37 -6.25
N MET A 104 -7.61 14.24 -7.39
CA MET A 104 -7.02 13.82 -8.64
C MET A 104 -7.44 14.75 -9.77
N THR A 105 -6.57 14.90 -10.77
CA THR A 105 -6.88 15.60 -12.01
C THR A 105 -6.50 14.71 -13.18
N VAL A 106 -7.40 14.49 -14.12
CA VAL A 106 -7.10 13.70 -15.32
C VAL A 106 -6.21 14.52 -16.24
N GLN A 107 -4.94 14.14 -16.38
CA GLN A 107 -3.99 14.91 -17.19
C GLN A 107 -4.01 14.53 -18.68
N ALA A 108 -4.20 13.25 -18.99
CA ALA A 108 -4.25 12.73 -20.34
C ALA A 108 -4.98 11.39 -20.36
N ILE A 109 -5.63 11.06 -21.48
CA ILE A 109 -6.25 9.76 -21.75
C ILE A 109 -5.71 9.32 -23.11
N ASN A 110 -5.04 8.17 -23.14
CA ASN A 110 -4.46 7.59 -24.34
C ASN A 110 -4.96 6.16 -24.49
N GLU A 111 -5.09 5.68 -25.72
CA GLU A 111 -5.24 4.25 -25.97
C GLU A 111 -3.97 3.54 -25.49
N PRO A 112 -4.10 2.42 -24.76
CA PRO A 112 -2.93 1.75 -24.24
C PRO A 112 -2.21 1.06 -25.42
N ASP A 113 -0.90 1.29 -25.53
CA ASP A 113 -0.04 0.68 -26.55
C ASP A 113 0.31 -0.74 -26.07
N ILE A 114 -0.67 -1.64 -26.09
CA ILE A 114 -0.50 -3.03 -25.65
C ILE A 114 -0.68 -3.95 -26.87
N GLU A 115 0.43 -4.50 -27.36
CA GLU A 115 0.38 -5.83 -27.97
C GLU A 115 -0.02 -6.78 -26.84
N VAL A 116 -1.23 -7.32 -26.90
CA VAL A 116 -1.79 -8.22 -25.89
C VAL A 116 -0.99 -9.53 -25.84
N GLU A 117 0.07 -9.56 -25.05
CA GLU A 117 0.53 -10.80 -24.44
C GLU A 117 -0.25 -10.94 -23.14
N ASP A 118 -1.13 -11.94 -23.09
CA ASP A 118 -1.81 -12.44 -21.89
C ASP A 118 -0.74 -12.90 -20.87
N GLU A 119 -0.07 -11.96 -20.21
CA GLU A 119 0.73 -12.24 -19.04
C GLU A 119 -0.21 -12.09 -17.84
N VAL A 120 -0.63 -13.26 -17.33
CA VAL A 120 -1.23 -13.42 -16.00
C VAL A 120 -0.33 -12.71 -15.00
N ILE A 121 -0.75 -11.51 -14.58
CA ILE A 121 -0.10 -10.81 -13.47
C ILE A 121 -0.50 -11.56 -12.21
N ASP A 122 0.46 -12.29 -11.66
CA ASP A 122 0.40 -12.88 -10.33
C ASP A 122 0.13 -11.76 -9.31
N GLU A 123 -0.80 -11.98 -8.40
CA GLU A 123 -1.32 -10.98 -7.47
C GLU A 123 -0.32 -10.62 -6.37
N GLU A 124 0.90 -10.15 -6.66
CA GLU A 124 1.80 -9.70 -5.59
C GLU A 124 2.99 -8.87 -6.09
N GLU A 125 2.84 -7.55 -6.31
CA GLU A 125 3.99 -6.63 -6.29
C GLU A 125 3.62 -5.22 -5.76
N HIS A 126 3.90 -5.05 -4.46
CA HIS A 126 4.59 -3.90 -3.85
C HIS A 126 4.41 -2.51 -4.47
N LEU A 127 3.58 -1.68 -3.82
CA LEU A 127 3.57 -0.23 -4.00
C LEU A 127 4.87 0.42 -3.48
N HIS A 128 5.92 0.40 -4.29
CA HIS A 128 7.06 1.29 -4.12
C HIS A 128 6.68 2.73 -4.51
N PHE A 129 6.42 3.58 -3.51
CA PHE A 129 6.31 5.03 -3.71
C PHE A 129 7.68 5.62 -4.06
N ARG A 130 8.03 5.69 -5.35
CA ARG A 130 9.23 6.41 -5.80
C ARG A 130 8.88 7.83 -6.22
N GLU A 131 9.30 8.78 -5.40
CA GLU A 131 9.25 10.23 -5.63
C GLU A 131 9.82 10.60 -7.02
N VAL A 132 9.06 11.31 -7.86
CA VAL A 132 9.58 11.83 -9.15
C VAL A 132 9.66 13.35 -9.07
N ARG A 133 10.90 13.85 -9.05
CA ARG A 133 11.23 15.28 -9.05
C ARG A 133 10.88 15.94 -10.37
N ARG A 134 10.26 17.11 -10.25
CA ARG A 134 9.93 18.03 -11.34
C ARG A 134 11.19 18.76 -11.80
N THR A 135 11.49 18.73 -13.10
CA THR A 135 12.38 19.72 -13.71
C THR A 135 11.50 20.66 -14.53
N LEU A 136 11.46 21.94 -14.14
CA LEU A 136 10.85 23.02 -14.91
C LEU A 136 11.94 23.69 -15.76
N HIS A 137 11.60 24.05 -16.99
CA HIS A 137 12.22 25.17 -17.71
C HIS A 137 11.13 26.20 -17.98
#